data_AF-A0A547EM44-F1
#
_entry.id   AF-A0A547EM44-F1
#
_cell.length_a   1.000
_cell.length_b   1.000
_cell.length_c   1.000
_cell.angle_alpha   90.00
_cell.angle_beta   90.00
_cell.angle_gamma   90.00
#
_symmetry.space_group_name_H-M   'P 1'
#
loop_
_entity.id
_entity.type
_entity.pdbx_description
1 polymer ?
#
loop_
_entity_poly.entity_id
_entity_poly.type
_entity_poly.pdbx_seq_one_letter_code
_entity_poly.pdbx_strand_id
1 'polypeptide(L)' 'MDPTEPSHRIYILLSEDRFQAEVFSTKLSESSMLLEAVKGGYISKDGKVRLLKKAEGWKIYYE' A
#
# COMPACT_ATOMS: atom_id res chain seq x y z
N MET A 1 -23.71 0.24 8.50
CA MET A 1 -22.77 0.15 7.36
C MET A 1 -23.56 0.53 6.13
N ASP A 2 -23.18 1.60 5.44
CA ASP A 2 -23.80 1.99 4.18
C ASP A 2 -23.28 1.05 3.07
N PRO A 3 -24.14 0.27 2.40
CA PRO A 3 -23.73 -0.67 1.36
C PRO A 3 -23.36 0.03 0.03
N THR A 4 -23.51 1.35 -0.08
CA THR A 4 -23.30 2.11 -1.33
C THR A 4 -21.95 2.81 -1.44
N GLU A 5 -21.17 2.85 -0.37
CA GLU A 5 -19.77 3.27 -0.41
C GLU A 5 -18.92 2.08 -0.90
N PRO A 6 -18.24 2.15 -2.06
CA PRO A 6 -17.29 1.13 -2.43
C PRO A 6 -16.20 1.14 -1.36
N SER A 7 -16.24 0.16 -0.44
CA SER A 7 -15.21 0.03 0.58
C SER A 7 -13.91 -0.27 -0.16
N HIS A 8 -13.10 0.76 -0.41
CA HIS A 8 -11.78 0.61 -0.97
C HIS A 8 -10.95 -0.13 0.07
N ARG A 9 -10.83 -1.44 -0.10
CA ARG A 9 -10.03 -2.28 0.78
C ARG A 9 -8.61 -2.30 0.24
N ILE A 10 -7.68 -2.09 1.14
CA ILE A 10 -6.26 -2.20 0.86
C ILE A 10 -5.73 -3.30 1.76
N TYR A 11 -5.13 -4.32 1.16
CA TYR A 11 -4.40 -5.36 1.88
C TYR A 11 -2.91 -5.19 1.60
N ILE A 12 -2.11 -5.40 2.63
CA ILE A 12 -0.66 -5.28 2.56
C ILE A 12 -0.08 -6.56 3.15
N LEU A 13 0.65 -7.31 2.35
CA LEU A 13 1.47 -8.42 2.80
C LEU A 13 2.91 -7.95 2.92
N LEU A 14 3.50 -8.13 4.10
CA LEU A 14 4.91 -7.83 4.33
C LEU A 14 5.72 -9.11 4.16
N SER A 15 6.86 -9.02 3.48
CA SER A 15 7.87 -10.08 3.53
C SER A 15 8.35 -10.28 4.97
N GLU A 16 8.87 -11.47 5.26
CA GLU A 16 9.36 -11.82 6.61
C GLU A 16 10.48 -10.87 7.06
N ASP A 17 11.40 -10.55 6.17
CA ASP A 17 12.49 -9.57 6.36
C ASP A 17 12.01 -8.11 6.32
N ARG A 18 10.75 -7.88 5.95
CA ARG A 18 10.10 -6.58 5.80
C ARG A 18 10.76 -5.66 4.78
N PHE A 19 11.61 -6.17 3.88
CA PHE A 19 12.17 -5.38 2.79
C PHE A 19 11.18 -5.14 1.65
N GLN A 20 10.10 -5.93 1.58
CA GLN A 20 9.07 -5.79 0.56
C GLN A 20 7.68 -5.75 1.19
N ALA A 21 6.80 -4.99 0.53
CA ALA A 21 5.38 -4.96 0.80
C ALA A 21 4.61 -5.16 -0.50
N GLU A 22 3.79 -6.20 -0.57
CA GLU A 22 2.88 -6.41 -1.70
C GLU A 22 1.50 -5.82 -1.36
N VAL A 23 1.04 -4.90 -2.20
CA VAL A 23 -0.20 -4.14 -1.99
C VAL A 23 -1.27 -4.62 -2.95
N PHE A 24 -2.45 -4.93 -2.40
CA PHE A 24 -3.65 -5.28 -3.15
C PHE A 24 -4.70 -4.22 -2.88
N SER A 25 -5.20 -3.56 -3.92
CA SER A 25 -6.18 -2.48 -3.80
C SER A 25 -7.08 -2.45 -5.02
N THR A 26 -8.36 -2.17 -4.81
CA THR A 26 -9.33 -1.98 -5.90
C THR A 26 -9.05 -0.73 -6.74
N LYS A 27 -8.08 0.11 -6.36
CA LYS A 27 -7.62 1.28 -7.12
C LYS A 27 -6.45 0.99 -8.07
N LEU A 28 -5.83 -0.19 -7.98
CA LEU A 28 -4.75 -0.57 -8.87
C LEU A 28 -5.34 -1.14 -10.17
N SER A 29 -4.72 -0.81 -11.31
CA SER A 29 -5.04 -1.43 -12.60
C SER A 29 -4.55 -2.88 -12.68
N GLU A 30 -3.50 -3.19 -11.92
CA GLU A 30 -2.93 -4.53 -11.78
C GLU A 30 -3.47 -5.22 -10.51
N SER A 31 -3.37 -6.55 -10.47
CA SER A 31 -3.82 -7.36 -9.33
C SER A 31 -3.13 -7.00 -8.02
N SER A 32 -1.85 -6.61 -8.09
CA SER A 32 -1.05 -6.18 -6.94
C SER A 32 0.10 -5.27 -7.38
N MET A 33 0.75 -4.63 -6.41
CA MET A 33 1.95 -3.83 -6.62
C MET A 33 2.99 -4.14 -5.54
N LEU A 34 4.22 -4.41 -5.95
CA LEU A 34 5.35 -4.60 -5.04
C LEU A 34 5.98 -3.24 -4.71
N LEU A 35 6.15 -2.99 -3.41
CA LEU A 35 6.85 -1.82 -2.88
C LEU A 35 8.13 -2.27 -2.16
N GLU A 36 9.19 -1.48 -2.29
CA GLU A 36 10.48 -1.71 -1.63
C GLU A 36 10.63 -0.82 -0.40
N ALA A 37 11.24 -1.36 0.65
CA ALA A 37 11.46 -0.64 1.90
C ALA A 37 12.39 0.56 1.70
N VAL A 38 11.98 1.69 2.28
CA VAL A 38 12.76 2.93 2.38
C VAL A 38 12.68 3.47 3.79
N LYS A 39 13.45 4.52 4.09
CA LYS A 39 13.35 5.19 5.40
C LYS A 39 11.91 5.68 5.63
N GLY A 40 11.23 5.06 6.58
CA GLY A 40 9.87 5.44 7.01
C GLY A 40 8.71 4.74 6.31
N GLY A 41 8.97 3.77 5.42
CA GLY A 41 7.88 3.07 4.74
C GLY A 41 8.35 2.26 3.54
N TYR A 42 7.51 2.22 2.50
CA TYR A 42 7.78 1.53 1.24
C TYR A 42 7.43 2.41 0.04
N ILE A 43 8.07 2.17 -1.11
CA ILE A 43 7.84 2.92 -2.34
C ILE A 43 7.78 1.98 -3.55
N SER A 44 6.96 2.31 -4.55
CA SER A 44 6.94 1.61 -5.84
C SER A 44 8.21 1.89 -6.62
N LYS A 45 8.56 0.99 -7.55
CA LYS A 45 9.74 1.13 -8.42
C LYS A 45 9.78 2.46 -9.18
N ASP A 46 8.62 2.98 -9.59
CA ASP A 46 8.47 4.24 -10.32
C ASP A 46 8.32 5.46 -9.40
N GLY A 47 8.30 5.27 -8.08
CA GLY A 47 8.19 6.34 -7.09
C GLY A 47 6.78 6.86 -6.83
N LYS A 48 5.77 6.46 -7.62
CA LYS A 48 4.42 7.08 -7.61
C LYS A 48 3.53 6.61 -6.47
N VAL A 49 3.82 5.45 -5.88
CA VAL A 49 3.03 4.90 -4.78
C VAL A 49 3.90 4.77 -3.55
N ARG A 50 3.41 5.30 -2.42
CA ARG A 50 4.11 5.25 -1.13
C ARG A 50 3.22 4.68 -0.06
N LEU A 51 3.75 3.75 0.71
CA LEU A 51 3.13 3.24 1.93
C LEU A 51 3.92 3.75 3.13
N LEU A 52 3.33 4.63 3.93
CA LEU A 52 3.99 5.26 5.08
C LEU A 52 3.35 4.81 6.40
N LYS A 53 4.18 4.53 7.39
CA LYS A 53 3.73 4.27 8.76
C LYS A 53 3.67 5.60 9.53
N LYS A 54 2.45 6.08 9.82
CA LYS A 54 2.21 7.25 10.68
C LYS A 54 1.77 6.82 12.08
N ALA A 55 1.63 7.79 12.99
CA ALA A 55 1.17 7.56 14.36
C ALA A 55 -0.22 6.89 14.38
N GLU A 56 -1.14 7.37 13.54
CA GLU A 56 -2.47 6.77 13.35
C GLU A 56 -2.50 5.46 12.53
N GLY A 57 -1.34 4.94 12.10
CA GLY A 57 -1.23 3.69 11.36
C GLY A 57 -0.71 3.85 9.93
N TRP A 58 -0.94 2.82 9.11
CA TRP A 58 -0.47 2.78 7.73
C TRP A 58 -1.34 3.64 6.80
N LYS A 59 -0.70 4.41 5.93
CA LYS A 59 -1.36 5.21 4.89
C LYS A 59 -0.70 5.00 3.54
N ILE A 60 -1.51 4.82 2.51
CA ILE A 60 -1.06 4.78 1.11
C ILE A 60 -1.27 6.14 0.45
N TYR A 61 -0.31 6.56 -0.37
CA TYR A 61 -0.37 7.76 -1.19
C TYR A 61 -0.13 7.36 -2.64
N TYR A 62 -0.95 7.92 -3.53
CA TYR A 62 -0.83 7.80 -4.98
C TYR A 62 -0.53 9.21 -5.50
N GLU A 63 0.60 9.38 -6.18
CA GLU A 63 0.97 10.62 -6.89
C GLU A 63 0.39 10.66 -8.31
#